data_AF-A0A1Q5PVW2-F1
#
_entry.id   AF-A0A1Q5PVW2-F1
#
_cell.length_a   1.000
_cell.length_b   1.000
_cell.length_c   1.000
_cell.angle_alpha   90.00
_cell.angle_beta   90.00
_cell.angle_gamma   90.00
#
_symmetry.space_group_name_H-M   'P 1'
#
loop_
_entity.id
_entity.type
_entity.pdbx_description
1 polymer ?
#
loop_
_entity_poly.entity_id
_entity_poly.type
_entity_poly.pdbx_seq_one_letter_code
_entity_poly.pdbx_strand_id
1 'polypeptide(L)'
;MRMYQVTDLAGDGKFGEILQRQTPQLIADKVAHRLVSPIYLDGEEYYGMRVWAAPEGMHPYDVPKRAIARQNYIRCLGTARAMVVQIRVTQPDHTTALYVVAREPVVDLEAWVELTWSGYQHEPDGIRLHPEELLAGEQAVPIFRAYIENQELPPPHLLREFVA
;
A
#
# COMPACT_ATOMS: atom_id res chain seq x y z
N MET A 1 -14.37 -16.01 -5.76
CA MET A 1 -14.00 -14.57 -5.75
C MET A 1 -13.39 -14.20 -4.41
N ARG A 2 -12.28 -13.45 -4.41
CA ARG A 2 -11.64 -12.95 -3.19
C ARG A 2 -12.34 -11.70 -2.66
N MET A 3 -12.30 -11.55 -1.35
CA MET A 3 -12.68 -10.32 -0.64
C MET A 3 -11.44 -9.64 -0.09
N TYR A 4 -11.52 -8.32 0.07
CA TYR A 4 -10.45 -7.46 0.49
C TYR A 4 -10.85 -6.72 1.76
N GLN A 5 -9.85 -6.40 2.56
CA GLN A 5 -9.95 -5.40 3.60
C GLN A 5 -9.07 -4.22 3.20
N VAL A 6 -9.65 -3.02 3.23
CA VAL A 6 -8.93 -1.76 3.12
C VAL A 6 -8.77 -1.23 4.55
N THR A 7 -7.54 -0.90 4.93
CA THR A 7 -7.23 -0.28 6.23
C THR A 7 -6.67 1.10 5.99
N ASP A 8 -7.35 2.11 6.49
CA ASP A 8 -6.88 3.48 6.45
C ASP A 8 -5.92 3.71 7.63
N LEU A 9 -4.85 4.46 7.38
CA LEU A 9 -3.80 4.79 8.32
C LEU A 9 -3.91 6.28 8.62
N ALA A 10 -4.18 6.58 9.88
CA ALA A 10 -4.51 7.92 10.36
C ALA A 10 -3.78 8.22 11.66
N GLY A 11 -3.65 9.50 12.01
CA GLY A 11 -3.03 9.93 13.26
C GLY A 11 -3.72 9.30 14.48
N ASP A 12 -5.04 9.18 14.42
CA ASP A 12 -5.87 8.60 15.49
C ASP A 12 -5.90 7.06 15.49
N GLY A 13 -5.21 6.41 14.54
CA GLY A 13 -5.06 4.96 14.50
C GLY A 13 -5.36 4.32 13.15
N LYS A 14 -5.81 3.06 13.17
CA LYS A 14 -6.06 2.26 11.96
C LYS A 14 -7.52 1.90 11.85
N PHE A 15 -8.15 2.28 10.74
CA PHE A 15 -9.57 2.06 10.51
C PHE A 15 -9.76 1.04 9.40
N GLY A 16 -10.23 -0.15 9.76
CA GLY A 16 -10.45 -1.25 8.82
C GLY A 16 -11.86 -1.24 8.27
N GLU A 17 -12.00 -1.19 6.95
CA GLU A 17 -13.27 -1.26 6.26
C GLU A 17 -13.38 -2.53 5.40
N ILE A 18 -14.54 -3.17 5.44
CA ILE A 18 -14.91 -4.28 4.56
C ILE A 18 -16.25 -3.94 3.93
N LEU A 19 -16.27 -3.78 2.61
CA LEU A 19 -17.51 -3.62 1.88
C LEU A 19 -18.25 -4.98 1.84
N GLN A 20 -19.50 -5.01 2.32
CA GLN A 20 -20.30 -6.24 2.39
C GLN A 20 -20.57 -6.87 1.02
N ARG A 21 -20.66 -6.04 -0.02
CA ARG A 21 -20.67 -6.49 -1.42
C ARG A 21 -19.48 -5.86 -2.11
N GLN A 22 -18.55 -6.69 -2.55
CA GLN A 22 -17.34 -6.24 -3.22
C GLN A 22 -16.99 -7.17 -4.37
N THR A 23 -16.44 -6.57 -5.42
CA THR A 23 -15.65 -7.23 -6.45
C THR A 23 -14.25 -6.61 -6.41
N PRO A 24 -13.21 -7.28 -6.96
CA PRO A 24 -11.90 -6.67 -7.09
C PRO A 24 -11.95 -5.29 -7.76
N GLN A 25 -12.77 -5.12 -8.79
CA GLN A 25 -12.95 -3.84 -9.51
C GLN A 25 -13.55 -2.75 -8.62
N LEU A 26 -14.59 -3.05 -7.83
CA LEU A 26 -15.18 -2.09 -6.90
C LEU A 26 -14.18 -1.63 -5.83
N ILE A 27 -13.34 -2.56 -5.35
CA ILE A 27 -12.27 -2.23 -4.41
C ILE A 27 -11.20 -1.38 -5.08
N ALA A 28 -10.77 -1.74 -6.29
CA ALA A 28 -9.78 -0.99 -7.06
C ALA A 28 -10.26 0.44 -7.39
N ASP A 29 -11.52 0.60 -7.82
CA ASP A 29 -12.11 1.92 -8.09
C ASP A 29 -12.13 2.79 -6.84
N LYS A 30 -12.57 2.23 -5.71
CA LYS A 30 -12.58 2.95 -4.43
C LYS A 30 -11.18 3.37 -3.99
N VAL A 31 -10.22 2.45 -4.07
CA VAL A 31 -8.82 2.72 -3.75
C VAL A 31 -8.27 3.81 -4.68
N ALA A 32 -8.58 3.76 -5.97
CA ALA A 32 -8.15 4.77 -6.94
C ALA A 32 -8.67 6.16 -6.59
N HIS A 33 -9.94 6.29 -6.21
CA HIS A 33 -10.52 7.57 -5.77
C HIS A 33 -9.81 8.14 -4.54
N ARG A 34 -9.40 7.28 -3.59
CA ARG A 34 -8.66 7.70 -2.39
C ARG A 34 -7.23 8.13 -2.72
N LEU A 35 -6.53 7.39 -3.60
CA LEU A 35 -5.14 7.65 -3.97
C LEU A 35 -4.95 9.03 -4.61
N VAL A 36 -5.90 9.49 -5.43
CA VAL A 36 -5.81 10.77 -6.14
C VAL A 36 -6.46 11.94 -5.39
N SER A 37 -7.07 11.68 -4.22
CA SER A 37 -7.81 12.71 -3.49
C SER A 37 -6.91 13.43 -2.49
N PRO A 38 -6.55 14.72 -2.73
CA PRO A 38 -5.68 15.47 -1.83
C PRO A 38 -6.36 15.87 -0.52
N ILE A 39 -7.69 15.76 -0.44
CA ILE A 39 -8.46 15.95 0.79
C ILE A 39 -8.63 14.65 1.57
N TYR A 40 -8.25 13.51 0.98
CA TYR A 40 -8.32 12.21 1.65
C TYR A 40 -6.94 11.75 2.09
N LEU A 41 -5.94 11.71 1.20
CA LEU A 41 -4.55 11.47 1.59
C LEU A 41 -3.85 12.82 1.74
N ASP A 42 -4.04 13.46 2.88
CA ASP A 42 -3.51 14.79 3.19
C ASP A 42 -2.16 14.74 3.92
N GLY A 43 -1.79 13.57 4.46
CA GLY A 43 -0.56 13.40 5.24
C GLY A 43 -0.67 13.88 6.69
N GLU A 44 -1.84 14.34 7.11
CA GLU A 44 -2.12 14.87 8.45
C GLU A 44 -3.14 13.99 9.16
N GLU A 45 -4.41 14.03 8.74
CA GLU A 45 -5.46 13.17 9.28
C GLU A 45 -5.30 11.73 8.78
N TYR A 46 -5.05 11.57 7.48
CA TYR A 46 -4.87 10.28 6.84
C TYR A 46 -3.60 10.31 5.99
N TYR A 47 -2.60 9.56 6.47
CA TYR A 47 -1.29 9.48 5.84
C TYR A 47 -1.10 8.20 5.02
N GLY A 48 -2.09 7.31 4.92
CA GLY A 48 -1.92 6.11 4.11
C GLY A 48 -3.08 5.15 4.10
N MET A 49 -2.92 4.11 3.30
CA MET A 49 -3.86 2.99 3.26
C MET A 49 -3.13 1.68 3.02
N ARG A 50 -3.74 0.57 3.44
CA ARG A 50 -3.26 -0.80 3.21
C ARG A 50 -4.39 -1.68 2.72
N VAL A 51 -4.11 -2.50 1.71
CA VAL A 51 -5.05 -3.44 1.12
C VAL A 51 -4.48 -4.85 1.16
N TRP A 52 -5.26 -5.82 1.65
CA TRP A 52 -4.93 -7.24 1.58
C TRP A 52 -6.14 -8.07 1.17
N ALA A 53 -5.88 -9.22 0.55
CA ALA A 53 -6.90 -10.13 0.04
C ALA A 53 -7.07 -11.34 0.96
N ALA A 54 -8.30 -11.66 1.32
CA ALA A 54 -8.64 -12.92 1.96
C ALA A 54 -8.42 -14.10 1.00
N PRO A 55 -8.14 -15.31 1.52
CA PRO A 55 -8.22 -16.53 0.74
C PRO A 55 -9.57 -16.62 0.00
N GLU A 56 -9.55 -17.23 -1.18
CA GLU A 56 -10.77 -17.36 -1.97
C GLU A 56 -11.88 -18.09 -1.21
N GLY A 57 -13.08 -17.52 -1.23
CA GLY A 57 -14.25 -18.06 -0.51
C GLY A 57 -14.31 -17.72 0.98
N MET A 58 -13.32 -17.01 1.53
CA MET A 58 -13.30 -16.62 2.94
C MET A 58 -13.62 -15.13 3.13
N HIS A 59 -14.44 -14.81 4.13
CA HIS A 59 -14.66 -13.43 4.54
C HIS A 59 -13.43 -12.90 5.31
N PRO A 60 -12.98 -11.65 5.14
CA PRO A 60 -11.73 -11.19 5.78
C PRO A 60 -11.75 -11.21 7.32
N TYR A 61 -12.94 -11.16 7.95
CA TYR A 61 -13.08 -11.34 9.41
C TYR A 61 -12.83 -12.77 9.89
N ASP A 62 -13.05 -13.76 9.03
CA ASP A 62 -12.86 -15.17 9.36
C ASP A 62 -11.39 -15.60 9.19
N VAL A 63 -10.57 -14.76 8.55
CA VAL A 63 -9.15 -15.03 8.34
C VAL A 63 -8.38 -14.91 9.67
N PRO A 64 -7.71 -15.99 10.14
CA PRO A 64 -6.97 -15.96 11.38
C PRO A 64 -5.93 -14.84 11.41
N LYS A 65 -5.76 -14.17 12.56
CA LYS A 65 -4.86 -13.02 12.71
C LYS A 65 -3.42 -13.30 12.28
N ARG A 66 -2.95 -14.55 12.43
CA ARG A 66 -1.59 -15.00 12.08
C ARG A 66 -1.48 -15.62 10.68
N ALA A 67 -2.56 -15.68 9.92
CA ALA A 67 -2.55 -16.27 8.58
C ALA A 67 -1.65 -15.46 7.63
N ILE A 68 -0.94 -16.18 6.74
CA ILE A 68 -0.06 -15.60 5.71
C ILE A 68 -0.80 -14.55 4.86
N ALA A 69 -2.09 -14.78 4.55
CA ALA A 69 -2.91 -13.83 3.79
C ALA A 69 -2.96 -12.42 4.41
N ARG A 70 -2.87 -12.30 5.74
CA ARG A 70 -2.84 -11.00 6.44
C ARG A 70 -1.45 -10.36 6.50
N GLN A 71 -0.42 -11.14 6.19
CA GLN A 71 0.97 -10.67 6.09
C GLN A 71 1.26 -10.08 4.71
N ASN A 72 0.56 -10.56 3.68
CA ASN A 72 0.67 -10.05 2.32
C ASN A 72 -0.25 -8.84 2.11
N TYR A 73 0.32 -7.72 1.68
CA TYR A 73 -0.46 -6.51 1.43
C TYR A 73 0.26 -5.57 0.46
N ILE A 74 -0.51 -4.70 -0.16
CA ILE A 74 -0.01 -3.44 -0.73
C ILE A 74 -0.40 -2.28 0.19
N ARG A 75 0.46 -1.28 0.34
CA ARG A 75 0.16 -0.06 1.09
C ARG A 75 0.77 1.18 0.43
N CYS A 76 0.24 2.34 0.77
CA CYS A 76 0.89 3.63 0.53
C CYS A 76 1.01 4.43 1.83
N LEU A 77 2.02 5.30 1.89
CA LEU A 77 2.24 6.27 2.97
C LEU A 77 2.61 7.64 2.37
N GLY A 78 2.12 8.74 2.93
CA GLY A 78 2.30 10.11 2.44
C GLY A 78 0.99 10.78 2.03
N THR A 79 1.05 11.60 0.99
CA THR A 79 -0.08 12.39 0.48
C THR A 79 -0.46 11.96 -0.95
N ALA A 80 -1.62 12.41 -1.44
CA ALA A 80 -2.00 12.21 -2.84
C ALA A 80 -0.97 12.78 -3.84
N ARG A 81 -0.18 13.79 -3.45
CA ARG A 81 0.85 14.40 -4.31
C ARG A 81 2.19 13.68 -4.26
N ALA A 82 2.51 13.05 -3.13
CA ALA A 82 3.79 12.40 -2.92
C ALA A 82 3.62 11.28 -1.89
N MET A 83 3.76 10.04 -2.33
CA MET A 83 3.62 8.85 -1.50
C MET A 83 4.65 7.79 -1.87
N VAL A 84 5.00 6.96 -0.90
CA VAL A 84 5.67 5.68 -1.15
C VAL A 84 4.61 4.60 -1.36
N VAL A 85 4.83 3.70 -2.31
CA VAL A 85 4.06 2.46 -2.44
C VAL A 85 4.92 1.29 -2.00
N GLN A 86 4.38 0.44 -1.12
CA GLN A 86 5.08 -0.73 -0.60
C GLN A 86 4.24 -1.99 -0.71
N ILE A 87 4.88 -3.10 -1.04
CA ILE A 87 4.23 -4.42 -1.15
C ILE A 87 4.95 -5.42 -0.26
N ARG A 88 4.23 -6.02 0.68
CA ARG A 88 4.74 -7.11 1.50
C ARG A 88 4.31 -8.45 0.91
N VAL A 89 5.27 -9.35 0.73
CA VAL A 89 5.06 -10.69 0.17
C VAL A 89 5.75 -11.72 1.05
N THR A 90 5.04 -12.79 1.39
CA THR A 90 5.58 -14.00 1.99
C THR A 90 6.20 -14.86 0.90
N GLN A 91 7.48 -15.19 1.06
CA GLN A 91 8.27 -16.02 0.18
C GLN A 91 7.95 -17.52 0.37
N PRO A 92 8.37 -18.40 -0.57
CA PRO A 92 8.15 -19.85 -0.45
C PRO A 92 8.73 -20.48 0.83
N ASP A 93 9.78 -19.89 1.39
CA ASP A 93 10.43 -20.33 2.63
C ASP A 93 9.77 -19.76 3.90
N HIS A 94 8.60 -19.13 3.76
CA HIS A 94 7.84 -18.46 4.81
C HIS A 94 8.47 -17.18 5.39
N THR A 95 9.59 -16.70 4.84
CA THR A 95 10.09 -15.36 5.16
C THR A 95 9.21 -14.30 4.51
N THR A 96 9.30 -13.05 4.97
CA THR A 96 8.56 -11.94 4.35
C THR A 96 9.52 -10.89 3.82
N ALA A 97 9.36 -10.54 2.55
CA ALA A 97 10.00 -9.39 1.95
C ALA A 97 9.02 -8.20 1.93
N LEU A 98 9.52 -7.00 2.17
CA LEU A 98 8.81 -5.75 1.95
C LEU A 98 9.50 -5.05 0.80
N TYR A 99 8.79 -4.71 -0.26
CA TYR A 99 9.34 -3.99 -1.40
C TYR A 99 8.85 -2.55 -1.40
N VAL A 100 9.73 -1.62 -1.80
CA VAL A 100 9.36 -0.29 -2.28
C VAL A 100 9.19 -0.36 -3.80
N VAL A 101 8.15 0.28 -4.32
CA VAL A 101 7.89 0.36 -5.75
C VAL A 101 8.41 1.68 -6.31
N ALA A 102 9.16 1.61 -7.40
CA ALA A 102 9.60 2.75 -8.17
C ALA A 102 8.73 2.95 -9.43
N ARG A 103 8.52 4.20 -9.84
CA ARG A 103 7.82 4.53 -11.10
C ARG A 103 8.66 4.24 -12.35
N GLU A 104 9.97 4.19 -12.18
CA GLU A 104 10.99 3.92 -13.18
C GLU A 104 12.23 3.30 -12.48
N PRO A 105 13.15 2.63 -13.20
CA PRO A 105 14.33 2.05 -12.59
C PRO A 105 15.16 3.13 -11.87
N VAL A 106 15.59 2.85 -10.64
CA VAL A 106 16.49 3.75 -9.89
C VAL A 106 17.82 3.85 -10.64
N VAL A 107 18.21 5.06 -11.02
CA VAL A 107 19.45 5.30 -11.78
C VAL A 107 20.60 5.64 -10.84
N ASP A 108 20.35 6.50 -9.86
CA ASP A 108 21.35 6.97 -8.90
C ASP A 108 21.07 6.39 -7.51
N LEU A 109 21.88 5.42 -7.10
CA LEU A 109 21.77 4.75 -5.80
C LEU A 109 22.20 5.64 -4.62
N GLU A 110 22.86 6.77 -4.89
CA GLU A 110 23.28 7.74 -3.86
C GLU A 110 22.30 8.91 -3.74
N ALA A 111 21.34 9.04 -4.66
CA ALA A 111 20.29 10.04 -4.60
C ALA A 111 19.20 9.62 -3.62
N TRP A 112 18.90 10.47 -2.65
CA TRP A 112 17.89 10.22 -1.63
C TRP A 112 16.99 11.44 -1.40
N VAL A 113 15.73 11.17 -1.16
CA VAL A 113 14.71 12.13 -0.71
C VAL A 113 14.08 11.61 0.58
N GLU A 114 13.68 12.53 1.45
CA GLU A 114 12.92 12.23 2.65
C GLU A 114 11.44 12.52 2.39
N LEU A 115 10.58 11.55 2.68
CA LEU A 115 9.14 11.71 2.71
C LEU A 115 8.68 11.67 4.16
N THR A 116 7.91 12.67 4.61
CA THR A 116 7.38 12.77 5.97
C THR A 116 5.86 12.92 5.96
N TRP A 117 5.23 12.54 7.08
CA TRP A 117 3.80 12.71 7.35
C TRP A 117 3.55 12.78 8.87
N SER A 118 2.35 13.22 9.25
CA SER A 118 1.85 13.10 10.62
C SER A 118 1.46 11.65 10.88
N GLY A 119 2.29 10.95 11.64
CA GLY A 119 2.14 9.54 11.96
C GLY A 119 1.15 9.27 13.09
N TYR A 120 1.27 8.10 13.72
CA TYR A 120 0.41 7.72 14.84
C TYR A 120 0.55 8.71 16.00
N GLN A 121 -0.57 9.04 16.66
CA GLN A 121 -0.64 10.08 17.70
C GLN A 121 -0.22 11.48 17.21
N HIS A 122 -0.27 11.71 15.90
CA HIS A 122 0.16 12.95 15.25
C HIS A 122 1.66 13.25 15.46
N GLU A 123 2.46 12.22 15.75
CA GLU A 123 3.91 12.33 15.82
C GLU A 123 4.51 12.27 14.40
N PRO A 124 5.47 13.15 14.06
CA PRO A 124 6.12 13.08 12.75
C PRO A 124 6.77 11.72 12.51
N ASP A 125 6.48 11.14 11.35
CA ASP A 125 7.09 9.90 10.86
C ASP A 125 7.58 10.12 9.42
N GLY A 126 8.47 9.26 8.95
CA GLY A 126 9.06 9.44 7.64
C GLY A 126 9.93 8.29 7.17
N ILE A 127 10.33 8.38 5.91
CA ILE A 127 11.09 7.35 5.21
C ILE A 127 12.03 7.99 4.20
N ARG A 128 13.25 7.44 4.09
CA ARG A 128 14.19 7.78 3.02
C ARG A 128 13.97 6.89 1.82
N LEU A 129 13.90 7.51 0.65
CA LEU A 129 13.55 6.90 -0.62
C LEU A 129 14.47 7.40 -1.73
N HIS A 130 14.57 6.66 -2.81
CA HIS A 130 15.07 7.22 -4.05
C HIS A 130 14.01 8.14 -4.70
N PRO A 131 14.41 9.17 -5.46
CA PRO A 131 13.46 10.05 -6.14
C PRO A 131 12.42 9.31 -7.01
N GLU A 132 12.79 8.19 -7.62
CA GLU A 132 11.95 7.32 -8.46
C GLU A 132 10.90 6.54 -7.65
N GLU A 133 11.09 6.40 -6.35
CA GLU A 133 10.19 5.70 -5.41
C GLU A 133 9.14 6.61 -4.78
N LEU A 134 9.20 7.91 -5.12
CA LEU A 134 8.19 8.88 -4.75
C LEU A 134 7.15 9.00 -5.86
N LEU A 135 5.94 8.50 -5.61
CA LEU A 135 4.86 8.45 -6.58
C LEU A 135 3.81 9.52 -6.28
N ALA A 136 3.21 10.09 -7.32
CA ALA A 136 1.91 10.75 -7.21
C ALA A 136 0.80 9.69 -7.16
N GLY A 137 -0.36 10.06 -6.61
CA GLY A 137 -1.53 9.17 -6.51
C GLY A 137 -1.92 8.55 -7.84
N GLU A 138 -1.90 9.33 -8.92
CA GLU A 138 -2.21 8.89 -10.29
C GLU A 138 -1.26 7.78 -10.77
N GLN A 139 0.02 7.83 -10.36
CA GLN A 139 1.01 6.80 -10.68
C GLN A 139 0.80 5.54 -9.85
N ALA A 140 0.26 5.66 -8.63
CA ALA A 140 -0.04 4.54 -7.76
C ALA A 140 -1.31 3.76 -8.18
N VAL A 141 -2.30 4.43 -8.78
CA VAL A 141 -3.57 3.81 -9.23
C VAL A 141 -3.38 2.51 -10.02
N PRO A 142 -2.61 2.48 -11.13
CA PRO A 142 -2.46 1.25 -11.91
C PRO A 142 -1.77 0.12 -11.12
N ILE A 143 -0.87 0.45 -10.20
CA ILE A 143 -0.14 -0.52 -9.37
C ILE A 143 -1.12 -1.20 -8.39
N PHE A 144 -1.92 -0.40 -7.68
CA PHE A 144 -2.95 -0.93 -6.79
C PHE A 144 -4.01 -1.73 -7.56
N ARG A 145 -4.42 -1.25 -8.74
CA ARG A 145 -5.40 -1.97 -9.56
C ARG A 145 -4.88 -3.34 -9.98
N ALA A 146 -3.65 -3.44 -10.49
CA ALA A 146 -3.04 -4.72 -10.88
C ALA A 146 -2.94 -5.68 -9.68
N TYR A 147 -2.52 -5.17 -8.51
CA TYR A 147 -2.47 -5.97 -7.28
C TYR A 147 -3.87 -6.47 -6.85
N ILE A 148 -4.88 -5.59 -6.87
CA ILE A 148 -6.23 -5.92 -6.40
C ILE A 148 -6.90 -6.86 -7.38
N GLU A 149 -6.93 -6.55 -8.67
CA GLU A 149 -7.68 -7.31 -9.67
C GLU A 149 -7.00 -8.63 -10.04
N ASN A 150 -5.67 -8.63 -10.16
CA ASN A 150 -4.92 -9.75 -10.71
C ASN A 150 -3.93 -10.40 -9.73
N GLN A 151 -3.72 -9.81 -8.54
CA GLN A 151 -2.64 -10.21 -7.62
C GLN A 151 -1.25 -10.10 -8.26
N GLU A 152 -1.10 -9.16 -9.19
CA GLU A 152 0.14 -8.92 -9.94
C GLU A 152 1.05 -7.95 -9.18
N LEU A 153 2.36 -8.24 -9.22
CA LEU A 153 3.39 -7.34 -8.73
C LEU A 153 3.97 -6.52 -9.89
N PRO A 154 4.49 -5.32 -9.63
CA PRO A 154 5.33 -4.61 -10.60
C PRO A 154 6.51 -5.48 -11.08
N PRO A 155 7.06 -5.21 -12.28
CA PRO A 155 8.27 -5.85 -12.75
C PRO A 155 9.40 -5.80 -11.71
N PRO A 156 10.23 -6.86 -11.57
CA PRO A 156 11.27 -6.92 -10.54
C PRO A 156 12.27 -5.75 -10.55
N HIS A 157 12.56 -5.17 -11.72
CA HIS A 157 13.47 -4.02 -11.84
C HIS A 157 12.89 -2.70 -11.29
N LEU A 158 11.60 -2.68 -10.93
CA LEU A 158 10.94 -1.56 -10.23
C LEU A 158 10.71 -1.86 -8.75
N LEU A 159 11.20 -2.99 -8.24
CA LEU A 159 11.04 -3.41 -6.86
C LEU A 159 12.39 -3.41 -6.15
N ARG A 160 12.53 -2.56 -5.15
CA ARG A 160 13.68 -2.60 -4.22
C ARG A 160 13.24 -3.20 -2.91
N GLU A 161 13.99 -4.17 -2.39
CA GLU A 161 13.74 -4.70 -1.06
C GLU A 161 14.01 -3.62 0.00
N PHE A 162 13.01 -3.38 0.86
CA PHE A 162 13.05 -2.45 1.96
C PHE A 162 13.50 -3.18 3.22
N VAL A 163 14.69 -2.83 3.68
CA VAL A 163 15.19 -3.21 4.99
C VAL A 163 14.89 -2.03 5.92
N ALA A 164 13.91 -2.21 6.80
CA ALA A 164 13.51 -1.23 7.81
C ALA A 164 14.56 -1.09 8.92
#